data_AF-A0A9P9R1R6-F1
#
_entry.id   AF-A0A9P9R1R6-F1
#
_cell.length_a   1.000
_cell.length_b   1.000
_cell.length_c   1.000
_cell.angle_alpha   90.00
_cell.angle_beta   90.00
_cell.angle_gamma   90.00
#
_symmetry.space_group_name_H-M   'P 1'
#
loop_
_entity.id
_entity.type
_entity.pdbx_description
1 polymer ?
#
loop_
_entity_poly.entity_id
_entity_poly.type
_entity_poly.pdbx_seq_one_letter_code
_entity_poly.pdbx_strand_id
1 'polypeptide(L)'
;HKPEAPLSSHRKFNWHLTDQAGSAGVELRLSHPLRRGGIIYGQRYNLYKDLFITSEKGASAPFANSRLEGVAVPDHLLEVWLTIARITFQNQAGKARKDLRKAFVASKTRVHQTILGARTSSFGVREEYRITWNLLLRLAGSTVSSPPVHHALPIPFWKISSTEALDYVRWDCNRWLTPIEHLHAQSLQNVDQVLQITSLSNGLFRCVRASLACAHLSSSNELWKGDYVSKDGKRQRGLGFQSSLQRAQMVWLAAPSVEWQLLNFRSDILASSYLAKNGYNSKLVHSQEIDS
;
A
#
# COMPACT_ATOMS: atom_id res chain seq x y z
N HIS A 1 -2.70 40.60 12.08
CA HIS A 1 -2.95 39.20 11.72
C HIS A 1 -3.50 39.12 10.30
N LYS A 2 -2.75 38.60 9.33
CA LYS A 2 -3.35 38.19 8.05
C LYS A 2 -4.22 36.95 8.33
N PRO A 3 -5.51 36.93 7.96
CA PRO A 3 -6.25 35.68 7.98
C PRO A 3 -5.58 34.79 6.93
N GLU A 4 -4.96 33.70 7.38
CA GLU A 4 -4.56 32.62 6.49
C GLU A 4 -5.82 32.15 5.76
N ALA A 5 -6.01 32.63 4.53
CA ALA A 5 -7.03 32.07 3.67
C ALA A 5 -6.71 30.57 3.59
N PRO A 6 -7.68 29.66 3.84
CA PRO A 6 -7.40 28.24 3.68
C PRO A 6 -6.93 28.03 2.25
N LEU A 7 -5.65 27.70 2.10
CA LEU A 7 -5.09 27.17 0.87
C LEU A 7 -6.01 26.01 0.52
N SER A 8 -6.64 26.04 -0.66
CA SER A 8 -7.40 24.90 -1.15
C SER A 8 -6.51 23.67 -1.05
N SER A 9 -6.75 22.84 -0.04
CA SER A 9 -6.02 21.60 0.13
C SER A 9 -6.88 20.55 -0.54
N HIS A 10 -6.33 19.96 -1.59
CA HIS A 10 -6.88 18.77 -2.19
C HIS A 10 -5.88 17.65 -1.92
N ARG A 11 -6.37 16.50 -1.47
CA ARG A 11 -5.54 15.34 -1.19
C ARG A 11 -6.10 14.17 -1.98
N LYS A 12 -5.29 13.62 -2.88
CA LYS A 12 -5.63 12.46 -3.70
C LYS A 12 -4.92 11.23 -3.12
N PHE A 13 -5.63 10.12 -3.08
CA PHE A 13 -5.07 8.82 -2.73
C PHE A 13 -5.12 7.93 -3.97
N ASN A 14 -3.98 7.33 -4.32
CA ASN A 14 -3.83 6.53 -5.52
C ASN A 14 -4.72 5.27 -5.47
N TRP A 15 -5.38 4.95 -6.58
CA TRP A 15 -6.14 3.71 -6.74
C TRP A 15 -5.20 2.59 -7.17
N HIS A 16 -4.98 1.57 -6.33
CA HIS A 16 -4.18 0.38 -6.68
C HIS A 16 -2.87 0.68 -7.42
N LEU A 17 -2.07 1.58 -6.83
CA LEU A 17 -0.77 2.03 -7.36
C LEU A 17 -0.80 2.63 -8.77
N THR A 18 -1.95 3.16 -9.22
CA THR A 18 -2.07 4.00 -10.42
C THR A 18 -1.98 5.48 -10.08
N ASP A 19 -1.79 6.34 -11.06
CA ASP A 19 -1.86 7.80 -10.89
C ASP A 19 -3.30 8.33 -10.71
N GLN A 20 -4.30 7.46 -10.88
CA GLN A 20 -5.71 7.76 -10.72
C GLN A 20 -6.08 7.88 -9.23
N ALA A 21 -7.03 8.77 -8.93
CA ALA A 21 -7.50 8.97 -7.56
C ALA A 21 -8.58 7.94 -7.21
N GLY A 22 -8.31 7.08 -6.23
CA GLY A 22 -9.32 6.21 -5.62
C GLY A 22 -10.08 6.89 -4.48
N SER A 23 -9.45 7.84 -3.80
CA SER A 23 -10.11 8.69 -2.78
C SER A 23 -9.65 10.13 -2.93
N ALA A 24 -10.51 11.06 -2.57
CA ALA A 24 -10.20 12.48 -2.63
C ALA A 24 -10.84 13.24 -1.46
N GLY A 25 -10.04 14.09 -0.83
CA GLY A 25 -10.50 15.10 0.11
C GLY A 25 -10.29 16.49 -0.48
N VAL A 26 -11.28 17.36 -0.35
CA VAL A 26 -11.21 18.76 -0.79
C VAL A 26 -11.74 19.67 0.29
N GLU A 27 -10.91 20.62 0.70
CA GLU A 27 -11.33 21.77 1.49
C GLU A 27 -11.58 22.98 0.59
N LEU A 28 -12.79 23.54 0.70
CA LEU A 28 -13.21 24.64 -0.16
C LEU A 28 -12.67 25.99 0.35
N ARG A 29 -12.17 26.80 -0.58
CA ARG A 29 -11.76 28.19 -0.31
C ARG A 29 -12.97 29.03 0.13
N LEU A 30 -12.71 30.08 0.91
CA LEU A 30 -13.74 31.02 1.36
C LEU A 30 -14.52 31.66 0.19
N SER A 31 -13.86 31.94 -0.93
CA SER A 31 -14.48 32.54 -2.11
C SER A 31 -15.36 31.58 -2.91
N HIS A 32 -15.24 30.25 -2.68
CA HIS A 32 -15.92 29.24 -3.47
C HIS A 32 -17.44 29.31 -3.26
N PRO A 33 -18.28 29.29 -4.32
CA PRO A 33 -19.73 29.40 -4.18
C PRO A 33 -20.35 28.37 -3.23
N LEU A 34 -19.92 27.10 -3.31
CA LEU A 34 -20.37 26.05 -2.38
C LEU A 34 -20.01 26.33 -0.92
N ARG A 35 -18.92 27.07 -0.66
CA ARG A 35 -18.52 27.48 0.69
C ARG A 35 -19.50 28.51 1.26
N ARG A 36 -19.95 29.47 0.44
CA ARG A 36 -21.05 30.39 0.81
C ARG A 36 -22.36 29.65 1.03
N GLY A 37 -22.60 28.60 0.26
CA GLY A 37 -23.72 27.66 0.45
C GLY A 37 -23.62 26.79 1.69
N GLY A 38 -22.51 26.84 2.43
CA GLY A 38 -22.34 26.15 3.71
C GLY A 38 -21.57 24.84 3.66
N ILE A 39 -21.00 24.44 2.51
CA ILE A 39 -20.12 23.26 2.40
C ILE A 39 -18.67 23.69 2.66
N ILE A 40 -18.04 23.14 3.69
CA ILE A 40 -16.69 23.50 4.11
C ILE A 40 -15.67 22.55 3.48
N TYR A 41 -15.97 21.26 3.57
CA TYR A 41 -15.07 20.18 3.21
C TYR A 41 -15.89 18.99 2.70
N GLY A 42 -15.33 18.24 1.76
CA GLY A 42 -15.87 16.97 1.30
C GLY A 42 -14.75 15.93 1.16
N GLN A 43 -15.03 14.71 1.61
CA GLN A 43 -14.18 13.55 1.43
C GLN A 43 -14.97 12.43 0.79
N ARG A 44 -14.44 11.89 -0.30
CA ARG A 44 -14.94 10.68 -0.95
C ARG A 44 -13.96 9.55 -0.73
N TYR A 45 -14.47 8.42 -0.27
CA TYR A 45 -13.68 7.23 0.00
C TYR A 45 -13.77 6.25 -1.16
N ASN A 46 -12.67 5.52 -1.35
CA ASN A 46 -12.61 4.44 -2.31
C ASN A 46 -13.40 3.24 -1.76
N LEU A 47 -14.39 2.76 -2.49
CA LEU A 47 -15.09 1.52 -2.16
C LEU A 47 -14.13 0.32 -2.01
N TYR A 48 -13.08 0.25 -2.83
CA TYR A 48 -12.13 -0.86 -2.80
C TYR A 48 -11.31 -0.92 -1.51
N LYS A 49 -11.11 0.22 -0.85
CA LYS A 49 -10.44 0.25 0.46
C LYS A 49 -11.27 -0.51 1.50
N ASP A 50 -12.59 -0.35 1.46
CA ASP A 50 -13.51 -0.98 2.40
C ASP A 50 -13.71 -2.49 2.11
N LEU A 51 -13.44 -2.94 0.87
CA LEU A 51 -13.46 -4.38 0.56
C LEU A 51 -12.42 -5.17 1.34
N PHE A 52 -11.23 -4.61 1.50
CA PHE A 52 -10.09 -5.31 2.11
C PHE A 52 -9.89 -4.95 3.58
N ILE A 53 -10.37 -3.80 4.05
CA ILE A 53 -10.28 -3.38 5.44
C ILE A 53 -11.54 -3.81 6.18
N THR A 54 -11.37 -4.76 7.09
CA THR A 54 -12.40 -5.14 8.07
C THR A 54 -12.57 -4.03 9.11
N SER A 55 -13.82 -3.66 9.42
CA SER A 55 -14.18 -2.62 10.39
C SER A 55 -13.96 -3.02 11.85
N GLU A 56 -13.63 -4.29 12.11
CA GLU A 56 -13.36 -4.78 13.47
C GLU A 56 -12.09 -4.18 14.06
N LYS A 57 -12.17 -3.81 15.34
CA LYS A 57 -11.07 -3.22 16.10
C LYS A 57 -9.91 -4.23 16.21
N GLY A 58 -8.80 -3.93 15.54
CA GLY A 58 -7.62 -4.81 15.48
C GLY A 58 -7.57 -5.74 14.26
N ALA A 59 -8.62 -5.76 13.43
CA ALA A 59 -8.62 -6.55 12.22
C ALA A 59 -7.76 -5.87 11.14
N SER A 60 -6.60 -6.45 10.88
CA SER A 60 -5.61 -5.90 9.95
C SER A 60 -6.00 -6.22 8.50
N ALA A 61 -5.76 -5.30 7.57
CA ALA A 61 -5.91 -5.55 6.13
C ALA A 61 -5.09 -6.80 5.69
N PRO A 62 -5.43 -7.48 4.58
CA PRO A 62 -4.60 -8.52 4.03
C PRO A 62 -3.16 -8.02 3.87
N PHE A 63 -2.19 -8.86 4.23
CA PHE A 63 -0.76 -8.53 4.22
C PHE A 63 -0.31 -7.41 5.17
N ALA A 64 -1.18 -6.82 6.00
CA ALA A 64 -0.77 -5.78 6.95
C ALA A 64 0.16 -6.29 8.06
N ASN A 65 0.18 -7.59 8.31
CA ASN A 65 1.11 -8.21 9.25
C ASN A 65 2.55 -8.11 8.71
N SER A 66 3.36 -7.22 9.30
CA SER A 66 4.77 -7.04 8.94
C SER A 66 5.60 -8.31 9.10
N ARG A 67 5.14 -9.28 9.89
CA ARG A 67 5.82 -10.58 10.05
C ARG A 67 5.89 -11.36 8.74
N LEU A 68 4.99 -11.09 7.79
CA LEU A 68 4.99 -11.74 6.47
C LEU A 68 6.25 -11.44 5.65
N GLU A 69 6.99 -10.36 5.96
CA GLU A 69 8.33 -10.10 5.42
C GLU A 69 9.31 -11.28 5.70
N GLY A 70 9.07 -12.07 6.75
CA GLY A 70 9.84 -13.26 7.09
C GLY A 70 9.57 -14.51 6.22
N VAL A 71 8.57 -14.47 5.32
CA VAL A 71 8.18 -15.64 4.51
C VAL A 71 9.32 -16.15 3.63
N ALA A 72 10.12 -15.24 3.04
CA ALA A 72 11.24 -15.59 2.16
C ALA A 72 12.58 -15.77 2.89
N VAL A 73 12.63 -15.60 4.21
CA VAL A 73 13.83 -15.90 5.01
C VAL A 73 14.00 -17.42 5.07
N PRO A 74 15.18 -18.02 4.88
CA PRO A 74 15.40 -19.46 5.05
C PRO A 74 15.25 -19.93 6.51
N ASP A 75 15.04 -21.24 6.71
CA ASP A 75 14.79 -21.79 8.05
C ASP A 75 15.94 -21.58 9.04
N HIS A 76 17.19 -21.80 8.61
CA HIS A 76 18.38 -21.65 9.45
C HIS A 76 18.64 -20.20 9.91
N LEU A 77 18.02 -19.21 9.25
CA LEU A 77 18.17 -17.79 9.61
C LEU A 77 16.89 -17.16 10.17
N LEU A 78 15.79 -17.91 10.22
CA LEU A 78 14.51 -17.38 10.66
C LEU A 78 14.57 -16.89 12.11
N GLU A 79 15.27 -17.58 13.01
CA GLU A 79 15.41 -17.15 14.41
C GLU A 79 16.15 -15.82 14.56
N VAL A 80 17.21 -15.64 13.77
CA VAL A 80 17.98 -14.38 13.73
C VAL A 80 17.10 -13.25 13.22
N TRP A 81 16.34 -13.49 12.14
CA TRP A 81 15.41 -12.52 11.60
C TRP A 81 14.30 -12.14 12.60
N LEU A 82 13.69 -13.12 13.27
CA LEU A 82 12.65 -12.91 14.28
C LEU A 82 13.15 -12.06 15.44
N THR A 83 14.36 -12.35 15.92
CA THR A 83 15.01 -11.60 17.00
C THR A 83 15.17 -10.13 16.62
N ILE A 84 15.62 -9.88 15.40
CA ILE A 84 15.91 -8.52 14.91
C ILE A 84 14.64 -7.75 14.60
N ALA A 85 13.65 -8.43 14.03
CA ALA A 85 12.32 -7.88 13.82
C ALA A 85 11.56 -7.66 15.16
N ARG A 86 12.17 -8.02 16.30
CA ARG A 86 11.61 -7.94 17.65
C ARG A 86 10.28 -8.70 17.75
N ILE A 87 10.18 -9.81 17.04
CA ILE A 87 9.01 -10.68 17.02
C ILE A 87 9.24 -11.80 18.02
N THR A 88 8.59 -11.71 19.17
CA THR A 88 8.60 -12.79 20.16
C THR A 88 7.69 -13.93 19.68
N PHE A 89 8.28 -15.05 19.26
CA PHE A 89 7.56 -16.32 19.16
C PHE A 89 7.73 -17.07 20.48
N GLN A 90 6.63 -17.53 21.06
CA GLN A 90 6.65 -18.28 22.31
C GLN A 90 7.34 -19.65 22.17
N ASN A 91 7.54 -20.19 20.96
CA ASN A 91 8.18 -21.49 20.71
C ASN A 91 8.97 -21.50 19.37
N GLN A 92 10.05 -22.30 19.33
CA GLN A 92 10.97 -22.72 18.26
C GLN A 92 10.65 -22.32 16.80
N ALA A 93 11.67 -21.96 16.00
CA ALA A 93 11.57 -21.54 14.59
C ALA A 93 10.62 -22.35 13.70
N GLY A 94 10.52 -23.67 13.89
CA GLY A 94 9.63 -24.53 13.13
C GLY A 94 8.14 -24.15 13.24
N LYS A 95 7.68 -23.73 14.43
CA LYS A 95 6.32 -23.22 14.62
C LYS A 95 6.15 -21.87 13.92
N ALA A 96 7.13 -20.98 14.05
CA ALA A 96 7.12 -19.68 13.40
C ALA A 96 7.01 -19.78 11.88
N ARG A 97 7.74 -20.71 11.24
CA ARG A 97 7.61 -20.98 9.79
C ARG A 97 6.20 -21.39 9.40
N LYS A 98 5.63 -22.35 10.13
CA LYS A 98 4.28 -22.86 9.86
C LYS A 98 3.24 -21.74 9.98
N ASP A 99 3.37 -20.91 11.00
CA ASP A 99 2.49 -19.77 11.24
C ASP A 99 2.61 -18.70 10.14
N LEU A 100 3.84 -18.39 9.69
CA LEU A 100 4.09 -17.45 8.59
C LEU A 100 3.47 -17.96 7.27
N ARG A 101 3.67 -19.23 6.92
CA ARG A 101 3.05 -19.84 5.74
C ARG A 101 1.53 -19.82 5.83
N LYS A 102 0.96 -20.18 6.98
CA LYS A 102 -0.48 -20.13 7.21
C LYS A 102 -1.02 -18.71 7.06
N ALA A 103 -0.34 -17.71 7.61
CA ALA A 103 -0.74 -16.31 7.51
C ALA A 103 -0.64 -15.77 6.06
N PHE A 104 0.39 -16.19 5.31
CA PHE A 104 0.54 -15.83 3.90
C PHE A 104 -0.60 -16.40 3.04
N VAL A 105 -0.86 -17.71 3.17
CA VAL A 105 -1.96 -18.39 2.46
C VAL A 105 -3.30 -17.79 2.87
N ALA A 106 -3.54 -17.57 4.17
CA ALA A 106 -4.77 -16.95 4.64
C ALA A 106 -4.97 -15.53 4.07
N SER A 107 -3.90 -14.74 3.94
CA SER A 107 -3.96 -13.40 3.33
C SER A 107 -4.31 -13.48 1.84
N LYS A 108 -3.71 -14.41 1.10
CA LYS A 108 -4.06 -14.66 -0.32
C LYS A 108 -5.52 -15.10 -0.46
N THR A 109 -5.95 -16.08 0.33
CA THR A 109 -7.32 -16.59 0.31
C THR A 109 -8.31 -15.48 0.63
N ARG A 110 -8.02 -14.63 1.63
CA ARG A 110 -8.87 -13.48 1.97
C ARG A 110 -9.01 -12.52 0.78
N VAL A 111 -7.90 -12.11 0.14
CA VAL A 111 -7.96 -11.24 -1.05
C VAL A 111 -8.79 -11.88 -2.15
N HIS A 112 -8.57 -13.16 -2.44
CA HIS A 112 -9.28 -13.88 -3.48
C HIS A 112 -10.79 -13.97 -3.20
N GLN A 113 -11.18 -14.38 -1.98
CA GLN A 113 -12.58 -14.51 -1.60
C GLN A 113 -13.29 -13.15 -1.54
N THR A 114 -12.61 -12.11 -1.04
CA THR A 114 -13.13 -10.73 -1.10
C THR A 114 -13.43 -10.30 -2.53
N ILE A 115 -12.52 -10.55 -3.47
CA ILE A 115 -12.72 -10.19 -4.88
C ILE A 115 -13.88 -10.98 -5.49
N LEU A 116 -13.99 -12.28 -5.21
CA LEU A 116 -15.09 -13.11 -5.70
C LEU A 116 -16.45 -12.64 -5.15
N GLY A 117 -16.54 -12.43 -3.84
CA GLY A 117 -17.78 -11.96 -3.20
C GLY A 117 -18.19 -10.56 -3.65
N ALA A 118 -17.23 -9.68 -3.96
CA ALA A 118 -17.50 -8.34 -4.44
C ALA A 118 -18.13 -8.29 -5.85
N ARG A 119 -17.98 -9.34 -6.67
CA ARG A 119 -18.54 -9.36 -8.04
C ARG A 119 -20.05 -9.36 -8.09
N THR A 120 -20.69 -9.94 -7.09
CA THR A 120 -22.16 -10.10 -7.01
C THR A 120 -22.79 -9.15 -5.99
N SER A 121 -21.99 -8.24 -5.41
CA SER A 121 -22.40 -7.37 -4.33
C SER A 121 -22.48 -5.90 -4.79
N SER A 122 -23.40 -5.16 -4.19
CA SER A 122 -23.44 -3.69 -4.28
C SER A 122 -22.98 -3.10 -2.96
N PHE A 123 -22.11 -2.08 -3.03
CA PHE A 123 -21.54 -1.44 -1.86
C PHE A 123 -22.00 0.01 -1.78
N GLY A 124 -22.35 0.47 -0.58
CA GLY A 124 -22.70 1.87 -0.35
C GLY A 124 -21.48 2.77 -0.52
N VAL A 125 -21.68 3.93 -1.17
CA VAL A 125 -20.64 4.96 -1.27
C VAL A 125 -20.53 5.70 0.05
N ARG A 126 -19.31 5.82 0.58
CA ARG A 126 -19.03 6.63 1.76
C ARG A 126 -18.51 8.00 1.36
N GLU A 127 -19.24 9.02 1.81
CA GLU A 127 -18.85 10.42 1.70
C GLU A 127 -18.95 11.10 3.06
N GLU A 128 -18.02 11.99 3.36
CA GLU A 128 -18.02 12.79 4.59
C GLU A 128 -17.94 14.26 4.25
N TYR A 129 -18.85 15.06 4.83
CA TYR A 129 -18.89 16.50 4.63
C TYR A 129 -18.78 17.23 5.94
N ARG A 130 -18.02 18.33 5.95
CA ARG A 130 -18.17 19.35 7.00
C ARG A 130 -19.07 20.43 6.42
N ILE A 131 -20.14 20.74 7.13
CA ILE A 131 -21.14 21.72 6.72
C ILE A 131 -21.41 22.71 7.84
N THR A 132 -21.90 23.89 7.47
CA THR A 132 -22.38 24.88 8.44
C THR A 132 -23.69 24.40 9.09
N TRP A 133 -23.94 24.87 10.31
CA TRP A 133 -25.18 24.60 11.04
C TRP A 133 -26.43 25.01 10.26
N ASN A 134 -26.40 26.18 9.61
CA ASN A 134 -27.51 26.67 8.80
C ASN A 134 -27.83 25.75 7.62
N LEU A 135 -26.81 25.17 6.98
CA LEU A 135 -27.04 24.18 5.91
C LEU A 135 -27.65 22.89 6.48
N LEU A 136 -27.18 22.42 7.63
CA LEU A 136 -27.75 21.23 8.28
C LEU A 136 -29.23 21.41 8.60
N LEU A 137 -29.63 22.55 9.19
CA LEU A 137 -31.03 22.82 9.50
C LEU A 137 -31.92 22.86 8.26
N ARG A 138 -31.42 23.42 7.15
CA ARG A 138 -32.14 23.44 5.86
C ARG A 138 -32.33 22.04 5.30
N LEU A 139 -31.30 21.19 5.39
CA LEU A 139 -31.36 19.78 4.97
C LEU A 139 -32.31 18.97 5.84
N ALA A 140 -32.31 19.18 7.16
CA ALA A 140 -33.20 18.48 8.07
C ALA A 140 -34.69 18.82 7.84
N GLY A 141 -34.98 20.05 7.43
CA GLY A 141 -36.33 20.50 7.09
C GLY A 141 -36.80 20.13 5.67
N SER A 142 -35.92 19.57 4.84
CA SER A 142 -36.28 19.13 3.48
C SER A 142 -36.37 17.60 3.45
N THR A 143 -37.59 17.08 3.37
CA THR A 143 -37.81 15.68 2.99
C THR A 143 -37.36 15.53 1.53
N VAL A 144 -36.19 14.93 1.33
CA VAL A 144 -35.69 14.58 0.00
C VAL A 144 -36.51 13.40 -0.51
N SER A 145 -37.71 13.67 -1.02
CA SER A 145 -38.62 12.65 -1.55
C SER A 145 -38.37 12.30 -3.02
N SER A 146 -37.45 13.01 -3.68
CA SER A 146 -37.14 12.80 -5.09
C SER A 146 -35.71 12.27 -5.23
N PRO A 147 -35.48 11.21 -6.03
CA PRO A 147 -34.14 10.81 -6.38
C PRO A 147 -33.43 12.00 -7.03
N PRO A 148 -32.12 12.18 -6.77
CA PRO A 148 -31.36 13.27 -7.35
C PRO A 148 -31.52 13.25 -8.87
N VAL A 149 -31.98 14.36 -9.44
CA VAL A 149 -32.07 14.53 -10.89
C VAL A 149 -30.64 14.43 -11.42
N HIS A 150 -30.32 13.30 -12.04
CA HIS A 150 -29.09 13.14 -12.79
C HIS A 150 -29.21 13.98 -14.05
N HIS A 151 -28.93 15.27 -13.95
CA HIS A 151 -28.65 16.06 -15.14
C HIS A 151 -27.53 15.36 -15.90
N ALA A 152 -27.72 15.16 -17.22
CA ALA A 152 -26.71 14.63 -18.13
C ALA A 152 -25.55 15.64 -18.26
N LEU A 153 -24.85 15.87 -17.16
CA LEU A 153 -23.62 16.63 -17.15
C LEU A 153 -22.56 15.79 -17.85
N PRO A 154 -21.65 16.42 -18.61
CA PRO A 154 -20.48 15.72 -19.13
C PRO A 154 -19.79 15.06 -17.94
N ILE A 155 -19.65 13.74 -18.01
CA ILE A 155 -19.09 12.92 -16.94
C ILE A 155 -17.58 13.05 -17.07
N PRO A 156 -16.88 13.82 -16.21
CA PRO A 156 -15.44 14.07 -16.35
C PRO A 156 -14.61 12.88 -15.85
N PHE A 157 -15.17 11.67 -15.93
CA PHE A 157 -14.59 10.45 -15.40
C PHE A 157 -15.01 9.25 -16.26
N TRP A 158 -14.11 8.28 -16.34
CA TRP A 158 -14.37 7.01 -16.99
C TRP A 158 -15.26 6.14 -16.10
N LYS A 159 -16.17 5.39 -16.73
CA LYS A 159 -16.93 4.33 -16.08
C LYS A 159 -16.32 3.00 -16.49
N ILE A 160 -15.90 2.22 -15.50
CA ILE A 160 -15.43 0.84 -15.67
C ILE A 160 -16.42 -0.09 -14.99
N SER A 161 -16.60 -1.29 -15.54
CA SER A 161 -17.46 -2.27 -14.88
C SER A 161 -16.81 -2.74 -13.56
N SER A 162 -17.63 -3.09 -12.56
CA SER A 162 -17.11 -3.64 -11.30
C SER A 162 -16.25 -4.88 -11.54
N THR A 163 -16.64 -5.71 -12.52
CA THR A 163 -15.90 -6.89 -12.97
C THR A 163 -14.50 -6.54 -13.46
N GLU A 164 -14.39 -5.62 -14.40
CA GLU A 164 -13.10 -5.20 -14.98
C GLU A 164 -12.19 -4.57 -13.93
N ALA A 165 -12.75 -3.72 -13.07
CA ALA A 165 -12.01 -3.13 -11.96
C ALA A 165 -11.49 -4.19 -10.98
N LEU A 166 -12.31 -5.18 -10.62
CA LEU A 166 -11.93 -6.29 -9.73
C LEU A 166 -10.90 -7.22 -10.38
N ASP A 167 -10.98 -7.44 -11.69
CA ASP A 167 -9.98 -8.18 -12.46
C ASP A 167 -8.63 -7.45 -12.47
N TYR A 168 -8.64 -6.13 -12.64
CA TYR A 168 -7.44 -5.32 -12.50
C TYR A 168 -6.84 -5.42 -11.09
N VAL A 169 -7.65 -5.33 -10.03
CA VAL A 169 -7.17 -5.48 -8.64
C VAL A 169 -6.54 -6.85 -8.42
N ARG A 170 -7.15 -7.92 -8.95
CA ARG A 170 -6.58 -9.27 -8.87
C ARG A 170 -5.25 -9.36 -9.60
N TRP A 171 -5.18 -8.81 -10.81
CA TRP A 171 -3.95 -8.77 -11.61
C TRP A 171 -2.84 -7.99 -10.89
N ASP A 172 -3.13 -6.81 -10.36
CA ASP A 172 -2.15 -6.00 -9.64
C ASP A 172 -1.64 -6.69 -8.37
N CYS A 173 -2.52 -7.38 -7.62
CA CYS A 173 -2.07 -8.19 -6.49
C CYS A 173 -1.14 -9.32 -6.93
N ASN A 174 -1.50 -10.05 -7.99
CA ASN A 174 -0.70 -11.17 -8.49
C ASN A 174 0.65 -10.70 -9.03
N ARG A 175 0.73 -9.53 -9.66
CA ARG A 175 1.97 -8.91 -10.13
C ARG A 175 3.04 -8.84 -9.04
N TRP A 176 2.64 -8.63 -7.79
CA TRP A 176 3.55 -8.57 -6.65
C TRP A 176 3.67 -9.90 -5.90
N LEU A 177 2.59 -10.68 -5.82
CA LEU A 177 2.58 -11.96 -5.10
C LEU A 177 3.33 -13.07 -5.82
N THR A 178 3.24 -13.15 -7.15
CA THR A 178 3.89 -14.20 -7.94
C THR A 178 5.42 -14.19 -7.76
N PRO A 179 6.12 -13.04 -7.85
CA PRO A 179 7.55 -13.00 -7.56
C PRO A 179 7.89 -13.36 -6.11
N ILE A 180 7.04 -13.03 -5.12
CA ILE A 180 7.26 -13.45 -3.72
C ILE A 180 7.25 -14.98 -3.59
N GLU A 181 6.31 -15.65 -4.24
CA GLU A 181 6.22 -17.12 -4.21
C GLU A 181 7.42 -17.77 -4.89
N HIS A 182 7.86 -17.21 -6.01
CA HIS A 182 9.06 -17.65 -6.70
C HIS A 182 10.32 -17.48 -5.83
N LEU A 183 10.50 -16.31 -5.23
CA LEU A 183 11.59 -16.01 -4.31
C LEU A 183 11.57 -16.92 -3.07
N HIS A 184 10.39 -17.25 -2.54
CA HIS A 184 10.27 -18.22 -1.47
C HIS A 184 10.78 -19.61 -1.90
N ALA A 185 10.40 -20.08 -3.09
CA ALA A 185 10.88 -21.35 -3.61
C ALA A 185 12.41 -21.35 -3.81
N GLN A 186 12.97 -20.27 -4.35
CA GLN A 186 14.42 -20.10 -4.52
C GLN A 186 15.17 -20.06 -3.18
N SER A 187 14.61 -19.44 -2.14
CA SER A 187 15.24 -19.34 -0.82
C SER A 187 15.50 -20.72 -0.16
N LEU A 188 14.77 -21.75 -0.60
CA LEU A 188 14.94 -23.12 -0.11
C LEU A 188 16.14 -23.83 -0.77
N GLN A 189 16.61 -23.33 -1.92
CA GLN A 189 17.65 -23.95 -2.73
C GLN A 189 18.97 -23.18 -2.72
N ASN A 190 18.92 -21.85 -2.60
CA ASN A 190 20.09 -20.98 -2.75
C ASN A 190 20.38 -20.18 -1.48
N VAL A 191 21.22 -20.74 -0.60
CA VAL A 191 21.60 -20.13 0.68
C VAL A 191 22.51 -18.91 0.52
N ASP A 192 23.24 -18.81 -0.59
CA ASP A 192 24.18 -17.70 -0.82
C ASP A 192 23.50 -16.40 -1.24
N GLN A 193 22.23 -16.45 -1.66
CA GLN A 193 21.48 -15.28 -2.15
C GLN A 193 20.41 -14.79 -1.18
N VAL A 194 20.50 -15.17 0.09
CA VAL A 194 19.46 -14.93 1.10
C VAL A 194 19.20 -13.43 1.30
N LEU A 195 20.26 -12.63 1.30
CA LEU A 195 20.15 -11.18 1.44
C LEU A 195 19.34 -10.56 0.29
N GLN A 196 19.62 -10.98 -0.94
CA GLN A 196 18.99 -10.51 -2.16
C GLN A 196 17.51 -10.91 -2.17
N ILE A 197 17.25 -12.20 -1.92
CA ILE A 197 15.92 -12.81 -1.92
C ILE A 197 15.02 -12.17 -0.87
N THR A 198 15.51 -12.04 0.37
CA THR A 198 14.74 -11.45 1.48
C THR A 198 14.48 -9.96 1.27
N SER A 199 15.47 -9.20 0.77
CA SER A 199 15.31 -7.76 0.53
C SER A 199 14.27 -7.48 -0.56
N LEU A 200 14.34 -8.20 -1.69
CA LEU A 200 13.35 -8.05 -2.77
C LEU A 200 11.96 -8.49 -2.30
N SER A 201 11.86 -9.62 -1.60
CA SER A 201 10.60 -10.10 -1.04
C SER A 201 9.96 -9.06 -0.11
N ASN A 202 10.74 -8.43 0.77
CA ASN A 202 10.26 -7.35 1.63
C ASN A 202 9.72 -6.18 0.81
N GLY A 203 10.47 -5.72 -0.20
CA GLY A 203 10.03 -4.69 -1.13
C GLY A 203 8.67 -5.01 -1.77
N LEU A 204 8.52 -6.24 -2.27
CA LEU A 204 7.28 -6.72 -2.88
C LEU A 204 6.12 -6.80 -1.87
N PHE A 205 6.36 -7.25 -0.63
CA PHE A 205 5.35 -7.21 0.44
C PHE A 205 4.91 -5.78 0.77
N ARG A 206 5.83 -4.81 0.71
CA ARG A 206 5.48 -3.39 0.86
C ARG A 206 4.61 -2.91 -0.32
N CYS A 207 4.89 -3.37 -1.55
CA CYS A 207 4.08 -3.07 -2.73
C CYS A 207 2.65 -3.62 -2.62
N VAL A 208 2.49 -4.90 -2.25
CA VAL A 208 1.15 -5.52 -2.04
C VAL A 208 0.35 -4.74 -1.01
N ARG A 209 0.96 -4.42 0.14
CA ARG A 209 0.31 -3.62 1.19
C ARG A 209 -0.11 -2.25 0.69
N ALA A 210 0.77 -1.56 -0.05
CA ALA A 210 0.48 -0.24 -0.59
C ALA A 210 -0.66 -0.26 -1.61
N SER A 211 -0.72 -1.30 -2.46
CA SER A 211 -1.82 -1.51 -3.40
C SER A 211 -3.16 -1.68 -2.69
N LEU A 212 -3.25 -2.61 -1.73
CA LEU A 212 -4.48 -2.92 -1.03
C LEU A 212 -4.95 -1.82 -0.07
N ALA A 213 -4.01 -1.08 0.55
CA ALA A 213 -4.35 -0.03 1.51
C ALA A 213 -4.88 1.25 0.85
N CYS A 214 -4.68 1.44 -0.46
CA CYS A 214 -4.92 2.72 -1.15
C CYS A 214 -4.33 3.91 -0.37
N ALA A 215 -3.13 3.71 0.18
CA ALA A 215 -2.50 4.66 1.08
C ALA A 215 -1.97 5.89 0.33
N HIS A 216 -1.70 6.97 1.08
CA HIS A 216 -0.98 8.12 0.54
C HIS A 216 0.48 7.73 0.28
N LEU A 217 0.79 7.30 -0.94
CA LEU A 217 2.09 6.71 -1.29
C LEU A 217 3.27 7.61 -0.90
N SER A 218 3.11 8.93 -1.05
CA SER A 218 4.16 9.89 -0.72
C SER A 218 4.46 10.04 0.78
N SER A 219 3.69 9.38 1.65
CA SER A 219 3.99 9.35 3.09
C SER A 219 5.16 8.41 3.42
N SER A 220 5.44 7.43 2.57
CA SER A 220 6.59 6.53 2.72
C SER A 220 7.72 6.95 1.79
N ASN A 221 8.81 7.49 2.36
CA ASN A 221 10.01 7.83 1.58
C ASN A 221 10.58 6.60 0.86
N GLU A 222 10.54 5.43 1.49
CA GLU A 222 11.09 4.17 0.97
C GLU A 222 10.34 3.65 -0.26
N LEU A 223 9.05 3.95 -0.37
CA LEU A 223 8.27 3.59 -1.56
C LEU A 223 8.28 4.72 -2.59
N TRP A 224 8.07 5.95 -2.12
CA TRP A 224 7.81 7.10 -2.98
C TRP A 224 9.06 7.62 -3.68
N LYS A 225 10.13 7.86 -2.93
CA LYS A 225 11.32 8.55 -3.42
C LYS A 225 12.26 7.56 -4.08
N GLY A 226 12.94 8.01 -5.13
CA GLY A 226 14.08 7.29 -5.70
C GLY A 226 15.26 7.46 -4.76
N ASP A 227 15.78 8.67 -4.63
CA ASP A 227 16.87 9.01 -3.71
C ASP A 227 16.39 9.99 -2.63
N TYR A 228 16.82 9.80 -1.38
CA TYR A 228 16.51 10.73 -0.29
C TYR A 228 17.58 10.71 0.80
N VAL A 229 17.62 11.76 1.62
CA VAL A 229 18.45 11.83 2.82
C VAL A 229 17.58 11.46 4.02
N SER A 230 18.00 10.48 4.81
CA SER A 230 17.29 10.10 6.05
C SER A 230 17.42 11.21 7.10
N LYS A 231 16.65 11.11 8.20
CA LYS A 231 16.76 12.04 9.33
C LYS A 231 18.19 12.07 9.91
N ASP A 232 18.92 10.97 9.77
CA ASP A 232 20.30 10.81 10.25
C ASP A 232 21.35 11.30 9.23
N GLY A 233 20.94 12.04 8.19
CA GLY A 233 21.85 12.58 7.17
C GLY A 233 22.37 11.55 6.16
N LYS A 234 21.95 10.28 6.26
CA LYS A 234 22.43 9.22 5.35
C LYS A 234 21.65 9.23 4.05
N ARG A 235 22.35 9.23 2.91
CA ARG A 235 21.73 8.97 1.61
C ARG A 235 21.14 7.56 1.59
N GLN A 236 19.86 7.47 1.24
CA GLN A 236 19.10 6.24 1.09
C GLN A 236 18.44 6.20 -0.29
N ARG A 237 18.18 5.00 -0.78
CA ARG A 237 17.43 4.76 -2.00
C ARG A 237 16.13 4.01 -1.70
N GLY A 238 15.02 4.52 -2.23
CA GLY A 238 13.70 3.90 -2.18
C GLY A 238 13.31 3.28 -3.52
N LEU A 239 12.06 2.84 -3.64
CA LEU A 239 11.52 2.18 -4.83
C LEU A 239 11.11 3.15 -5.95
N GLY A 240 11.14 4.46 -5.70
CA GLY A 240 10.95 5.46 -6.75
C GLY A 240 9.55 5.51 -7.38
N PHE A 241 8.50 5.17 -6.64
CA PHE A 241 7.11 5.16 -7.14
C PHE A 241 6.71 6.48 -7.80
N GLN A 242 7.20 7.62 -7.29
CA GLN A 242 6.96 8.93 -7.89
C GLN A 242 7.33 8.97 -9.38
N SER A 243 8.55 8.53 -9.71
CA SER A 243 9.06 8.55 -11.07
C SER A 243 8.34 7.56 -11.98
N SER A 244 7.88 6.43 -11.42
CA SER A 244 7.12 5.44 -12.18
C SER A 244 5.73 5.94 -12.49
N LEU A 245 5.02 6.49 -11.51
CA LEU A 245 3.70 7.07 -11.70
C LEU A 245 3.72 8.21 -12.73
N GLN A 246 4.74 9.06 -12.69
CA GLN A 246 4.89 10.15 -13.66
C GLN A 246 5.12 9.66 -15.10
N ARG A 247 5.84 8.56 -15.29
CA ARG A 247 6.20 8.05 -16.64
C ARG A 247 5.20 7.06 -17.21
N ALA A 248 4.62 6.21 -16.37
CA ALA A 248 3.85 5.05 -16.78
C ALA A 248 2.43 5.03 -16.22
N GLN A 249 2.02 6.07 -15.46
CA GLN A 249 0.69 6.19 -14.82
C GLN A 249 0.37 5.05 -13.84
N MET A 250 1.35 4.19 -13.57
CA MET A 250 1.27 3.06 -12.66
C MET A 250 2.66 2.82 -12.07
N VAL A 251 2.69 2.35 -10.83
CA VAL A 251 3.92 1.92 -10.18
C VAL A 251 4.48 0.67 -10.85
N TRP A 252 5.77 0.73 -11.15
CA TRP A 252 6.62 -0.35 -11.60
C TRP A 252 7.95 -0.24 -10.85
N LEU A 253 8.53 -1.39 -10.49
CA LEU A 253 9.91 -1.39 -10.03
C LEU A 253 10.80 -1.23 -11.25
N ALA A 254 11.55 -0.13 -11.29
CA ALA A 254 12.31 0.24 -12.47
C ALA A 254 13.40 -0.81 -12.77
N ALA A 255 13.68 -1.08 -14.04
CA ALA A 255 14.78 -1.99 -14.45
C ALA A 255 16.16 -1.56 -13.89
N PRO A 256 16.48 -0.26 -13.73
CA PRO A 256 17.70 0.13 -13.02
C PRO A 256 17.71 -0.27 -11.54
N SER A 257 16.57 -0.65 -10.97
CA SER A 257 16.44 -1.01 -9.56
C SER A 257 16.50 -2.50 -9.26
N VAL A 258 15.94 -3.31 -10.17
CA VAL A 258 15.82 -4.76 -10.03
C VAL A 258 16.46 -5.41 -11.24
N GLU A 259 17.40 -6.33 -11.00
CA GLU A 259 17.91 -7.22 -12.04
C GLU A 259 16.93 -8.39 -12.20
N TRP A 260 15.93 -8.20 -13.06
CA TRP A 260 14.81 -9.13 -13.18
C TRP A 260 15.20 -10.55 -13.60
N GLN A 261 16.34 -10.72 -14.27
CA GLN A 261 16.88 -12.03 -14.66
C GLN A 261 17.35 -12.83 -13.44
N LEU A 262 17.90 -12.13 -12.44
CA LEU A 262 18.39 -12.71 -11.20
C LEU A 262 17.41 -12.55 -10.03
N LEU A 263 16.30 -11.84 -10.25
CA LEU A 263 15.31 -11.47 -9.24
C LEU A 263 15.97 -10.93 -7.95
N ASN A 264 16.89 -9.99 -8.13
CA ASN A 264 17.53 -9.30 -7.03
C ASN A 264 17.41 -7.78 -7.22
N PHE A 265 17.52 -7.04 -6.12
CA PHE A 265 17.85 -5.62 -6.24
C PHE A 265 19.30 -5.49 -6.70
N ARG A 266 19.61 -4.46 -7.49
CA ARG A 266 21.02 -4.16 -7.82
C ARG A 266 21.80 -3.80 -6.55
N SER A 267 23.09 -4.08 -6.54
CA SER A 267 23.97 -3.98 -5.37
C SER A 267 24.00 -2.60 -4.73
N ASP A 268 23.93 -1.54 -5.53
CA ASP A 268 23.86 -0.15 -5.07
C ASP A 268 22.58 0.15 -4.27
N ILE A 269 21.46 -0.47 -4.66
CA ILE A 269 20.17 -0.37 -3.96
C ILE A 269 20.13 -1.27 -2.75
N LEU A 270 20.68 -2.48 -2.82
CA LEU A 270 20.85 -3.34 -1.64
C LEU A 270 21.64 -2.63 -0.55
N ALA A 271 22.77 -2.01 -0.86
CA ALA A 271 23.59 -1.32 0.13
C ALA A 271 22.93 -0.06 0.72
N SER A 272 22.09 0.62 -0.07
CA SER A 272 21.54 1.94 0.27
C SER A 272 20.04 1.95 0.63
N SER A 273 19.35 0.81 0.55
CA SER A 273 17.91 0.75 0.83
C SER A 273 17.60 0.37 2.28
N TYR A 274 16.52 0.93 2.81
CA TYR A 274 15.96 0.52 4.10
C TYR A 274 15.39 -0.91 4.04
N LEU A 275 14.99 -1.38 2.86
CA LEU A 275 14.49 -2.75 2.61
C LEU A 275 15.54 -3.80 2.95
N ALA A 276 16.81 -3.44 2.75
CA ALA A 276 17.98 -4.21 3.14
C ALA A 276 18.55 -3.78 4.50
N LYS A 277 17.93 -2.86 5.25
CA LYS A 277 18.37 -2.42 6.59
C LYS A 277 17.35 -2.74 7.67
N ASN A 278 16.61 -3.83 7.50
CA ASN A 278 16.16 -4.57 8.67
C ASN A 278 17.45 -5.09 9.34
N GLY A 279 17.69 -4.85 10.64
CA GLY A 279 18.99 -5.04 11.34
C GLY A 279 19.66 -6.42 11.28
N TYR A 280 19.10 -7.31 10.46
CA TYR A 280 19.46 -8.65 10.05
C TYR A 280 20.59 -8.62 9.03
N ASN A 281 20.54 -7.70 8.09
CA ASN A 281 21.57 -7.59 7.05
C ASN A 281 22.86 -6.95 7.55
N SER A 282 22.79 -6.02 8.52
CA SER A 282 23.99 -5.47 9.17
C SER A 282 24.74 -6.52 10.01
N LYS A 283 24.05 -7.55 10.51
CA LYS A 283 24.67 -8.66 11.26
C LYS A 283 25.13 -9.79 10.35
N LEU A 284 24.44 -10.05 9.23
CA LEU A 284 24.88 -11.02 8.22
C LEU A 284 26.18 -10.59 7.51
N VAL A 285 26.30 -9.31 7.16
CA VAL A 285 27.55 -8.76 6.60
C VAL A 285 28.70 -8.93 7.59
N HIS A 286 28.47 -8.66 8.88
CA HIS A 286 29.48 -8.89 9.92
C HIS A 286 29.81 -10.36 10.15
N SER A 287 28.85 -11.30 10.05
CA SER A 287 29.18 -12.73 10.15
C SER A 287 29.97 -13.23 8.94
N GLN A 288 29.72 -12.69 7.74
CA GLN A 288 30.49 -13.04 6.55
C GLN A 288 31.91 -12.44 6.55
N GLU A 289 32.12 -11.31 7.22
CA GLU A 289 33.45 -10.70 7.42
C GLU A 289 34.28 -11.37 8.53
N ILE A 290 33.66 -12.10 9.46
CA ILE A 290 34.36 -12.81 10.54
C ILE A 290 34.87 -14.19 10.05
N ASP A 291 34.26 -14.74 9.01
CA ASP A 291 34.60 -16.04 8.41
C ASP A 291 35.50 -15.92 7.15
N SER A 292 36.05 -14.73 6.88
CA SER A 292 37.01 -14.44 5.80
C SER A 292 38.34 -13.93 6.35
#